data_AF-A0A9D8XIH4-F1
#
_entry.id   AF-A0A9D8XIH4-F1
#
_cell.length_a   1.000
_cell.length_b   1.000
_cell.length_c   1.000
_cell.angle_alpha   90.00
_cell.angle_beta   90.00
_cell.angle_gamma   90.00
#
_symmetry.space_group_name_H-M   'P 1'
#
loop_
_entity.id
_entity.type
_entity.pdbx_description
1 polymer ?
#
loop_
_entity_poly.entity_id
_entity_poly.type
_entity_poly.pdbx_seq_one_letter_code
_entity_poly.pdbx_strand_id
1 'polypeptide(L)'
;LVNEIAKHFGSQMCVVAIDAKRQPDGRWLCYVNGGRIPTEKELLPWALEVQDRGAGEILFTSMDHDGVQHGFANEALAMLSEQLNIPLIASGGAGKMSHFRDAFSLGRADAALAASVFHFGDIKISDLKQYLKKENIIVR
;
A
#
# COMPACT_ATOMS: atom_id res chain seq x y z
N LEU A 1 14.12 -2.15 16.31
CA LEU A 1 14.24 -2.46 14.87
C LEU A 1 14.10 -1.26 13.93
N VAL A 2 12.93 -0.63 13.72
CA VAL A 2 12.81 0.51 12.76
C VAL A 2 13.87 1.59 13.02
N ASN A 3 13.92 2.12 14.25
CA ASN A 3 14.92 3.12 14.65
C ASN A 3 16.36 2.64 14.44
N GLU A 4 16.63 1.34 14.63
CA GLU A 4 17.97 0.77 14.51
C GLU A 4 18.38 0.67 13.05
N ILE A 5 17.50 0.19 12.17
CA ILE A 5 17.75 0.12 10.73
C ILE A 5 17.96 1.53 10.18
N ALA A 6 17.05 2.46 10.50
CA ALA A 6 17.13 3.84 10.05
C ALA A 6 18.44 4.51 10.51
N LYS A 7 18.84 4.30 11.78
CA LYS A 7 20.08 4.88 12.34
C LYS A 7 21.35 4.33 11.69
N HIS A 8 21.39 3.05 11.33
CA HIS A 8 22.62 2.42 10.83
C HIS A 8 22.75 2.45 9.30
N PHE A 9 21.62 2.41 8.57
CA PHE A 9 21.61 2.25 7.10
C PHE A 9 20.86 3.35 6.36
N GLY A 10 20.20 4.26 7.09
CA GLY A 10 19.32 5.29 6.54
C GLY A 10 17.89 4.81 6.34
N SER A 11 16.94 5.75 6.41
CA SER A 11 15.49 5.45 6.33
C SER A 11 15.09 4.75 5.04
N GLN A 12 15.70 5.09 3.91
CA GLN A 12 15.42 4.51 2.60
C GLN A 12 15.64 2.99 2.52
N MET A 13 16.33 2.40 3.50
CA MET A 13 16.53 0.94 3.59
C MET A 13 15.43 0.23 4.40
N CYS A 14 14.49 0.97 4.99
CA CYS A 14 13.46 0.44 5.86
C CYS A 14 12.07 0.64 5.26
N VAL A 15 11.54 -0.41 4.64
CA VAL A 15 10.12 -0.49 4.25
C VAL A 15 9.35 -1.13 5.39
N VAL A 16 8.27 -0.50 5.85
CA VAL A 16 7.37 -1.07 6.87
C VAL A 16 6.10 -1.56 6.20
N ALA A 17 5.85 -2.87 6.26
CA ALA A 17 4.58 -3.45 5.84
C ALA A 17 3.53 -3.27 6.94
N ILE A 18 2.36 -2.75 6.56
CA ILE A 18 1.20 -2.60 7.43
C ILE A 18 0.02 -3.31 6.81
N ASP A 19 -0.42 -4.39 7.46
CA ASP A 19 -1.68 -5.06 7.15
C ASP A 19 -2.76 -4.45 8.02
N ALA A 20 -3.84 -3.94 7.43
CA ALA A 20 -4.97 -3.43 8.20
C ALA A 20 -6.32 -3.84 7.60
N LYS A 21 -7.31 -3.93 8.48
CA LYS A 21 -8.69 -4.28 8.16
C LYS A 21 -9.66 -3.24 8.71
N ARG A 22 -10.65 -2.86 7.91
CA ARG A 22 -11.71 -1.95 8.31
C ARG A 22 -12.69 -2.67 9.23
N GLN A 23 -12.94 -2.07 10.39
CA GLN A 23 -13.88 -2.55 11.38
C GLN A 23 -15.29 -2.02 11.07
N PRO A 24 -16.36 -2.62 11.65
CA PRO A 24 -17.74 -2.17 11.43
C PRO A 24 -18.01 -0.72 11.85
N ASP A 25 -17.24 -0.19 12.80
CA ASP A 25 -17.30 1.21 13.26
C ASP A 25 -16.56 2.18 12.31
N GLY A 26 -15.98 1.67 11.22
CA GLY A 26 -15.29 2.44 10.20
C GLY A 26 -13.78 2.60 10.43
N ARG A 27 -13.25 2.25 11.61
CA ARG A 27 -11.82 2.36 11.92
C ARG A 27 -11.00 1.29 11.22
N TRP A 28 -9.73 1.59 10.93
CA TRP A 28 -8.78 0.63 10.38
C TRP A 28 -7.85 0.14 11.48
N LEU A 29 -7.92 -1.14 11.83
CA LEU A 29 -7.01 -1.76 12.81
C LEU A 29 -5.90 -2.52 12.11
N CYS A 30 -4.68 -2.37 12.61
CA CYS A 30 -3.52 -3.11 12.15
C CYS A 30 -3.56 -4.55 12.67
N TYR A 31 -3.07 -5.48 11.85
CA TYR A 31 -2.98 -6.89 12.18
C TYR A 31 -1.54 -7.38 12.10
N VAL A 32 -1.26 -8.44 12.87
CA VAL A 32 0.02 -9.15 12.88
C VAL A 32 -0.20 -10.64 12.67
N ASN A 33 0.90 -11.38 12.57
CA ASN A 33 0.89 -12.84 12.36
C ASN A 33 0.12 -13.24 11.09
N GLY A 34 0.41 -12.54 9.98
CA GLY A 34 -0.23 -12.75 8.68
C GLY A 34 -1.73 -12.46 8.70
N GLY A 35 -2.13 -11.33 9.29
CA GLY A 35 -3.54 -10.94 9.34
C GLY A 35 -4.40 -11.68 10.36
N ARG A 36 -3.82 -12.54 11.21
CA ARG A 36 -4.62 -13.40 12.11
C ARG A 36 -4.96 -12.74 13.44
N ILE A 37 -4.10 -11.85 13.92
CA ILE A 37 -4.21 -11.26 15.25
C ILE A 37 -4.40 -9.75 15.10
N PRO A 38 -5.57 -9.20 15.49
CA PRO A 38 -5.76 -7.75 15.54
C PRO A 38 -4.89 -7.13 16.62
N THR A 39 -4.46 -5.90 16.41
CA THR A 39 -3.77 -5.08 17.41
C THR A 39 -4.66 -3.93 17.86
N GLU A 40 -4.25 -3.23 18.91
CA GLU A 40 -4.89 -1.97 19.34
C GLU A 40 -4.46 -0.77 18.50
N LYS A 41 -3.53 -0.96 17.53
CA LYS A 41 -3.01 0.12 16.71
C LYS A 41 -3.93 0.38 15.53
N GLU A 42 -4.32 1.64 15.39
CA GLU A 42 -5.04 2.12 14.20
C GLU A 42 -4.06 2.45 13.07
N LEU A 43 -4.49 2.25 11.83
CA LEU A 43 -3.68 2.35 10.62
C LEU A 43 -2.90 3.67 10.52
N LEU A 44 -3.60 4.80 10.56
CA LEU A 44 -2.98 6.12 10.38
C LEU A 44 -2.05 6.49 11.55
N PRO A 45 -2.46 6.38 12.83
CA PRO A 45 -1.55 6.62 13.95
C PRO A 45 -0.29 5.75 13.91
N TRP A 46 -0.42 4.49 13.52
CA TRP A 46 0.74 3.60 13.39
C TRP A 46 1.64 3.98 12.22
N ALA A 47 1.07 4.33 11.07
CA ALA A 47 1.82 4.78 9.90
C ALA A 47 2.67 6.03 10.21
N LEU A 48 2.08 7.01 10.92
CA LEU A 48 2.79 8.19 11.39
C LEU A 48 3.88 7.84 12.40
N GLU A 49 3.59 6.98 13.37
CA GLU A 49 4.58 6.54 14.36
C GLU A 49 5.78 5.86 13.67
N VAL A 50 5.57 4.97 12.69
CA VAL A 50 6.69 4.30 12.01
C VAL A 50 7.49 5.24 11.11
N GLN A 51 6.85 6.23 10.49
CA GLN A 51 7.53 7.31 9.78
C GLN A 51 8.45 8.09 10.73
N ASP A 52 7.93 8.54 11.89
CA ASP A 52 8.70 9.29 12.88
C ASP A 52 9.88 8.48 13.45
N ARG A 53 9.73 7.17 13.47
CA ARG A 53 10.76 6.21 13.87
C ARG A 53 11.82 5.96 12.79
N GLY A 54 11.63 6.50 11.59
CA GLY A 54 12.60 6.49 10.51
C GLY A 54 12.31 5.47 9.40
N ALA A 55 11.08 4.98 9.25
CA ALA A 55 10.69 4.25 8.05
C ALA A 55 10.89 5.12 6.81
N GLY A 56 11.41 4.55 5.72
CA GLY A 56 11.61 5.27 4.46
C GLY A 56 10.46 5.08 3.47
N GLU A 57 9.64 4.05 3.65
CA GLU A 57 8.49 3.75 2.79
C GLU A 57 7.50 2.87 3.56
N ILE A 58 6.22 3.01 3.24
CA ILE A 58 5.14 2.18 3.79
C ILE A 58 4.56 1.31 2.69
N LEU A 59 4.48 0.01 2.94
CA LEU A 59 3.69 -0.93 2.15
C LEU A 59 2.37 -1.17 2.87
N PHE A 60 1.29 -0.57 2.37
CA PHE A 60 -0.03 -0.75 2.96
C PHE A 60 -0.81 -1.85 2.23
N THR A 61 -1.17 -2.91 2.96
CA THR A 61 -2.04 -3.99 2.47
C THR A 61 -3.42 -3.86 3.10
N SER A 62 -4.44 -3.65 2.28
CA SER A 62 -5.83 -3.73 2.75
C SER A 62 -6.31 -5.18 2.77
N MET A 63 -6.57 -5.70 3.96
CA MET A 63 -7.04 -7.07 4.13
C MET A 63 -8.47 -7.32 3.61
N ASP A 64 -9.30 -6.27 3.52
CA ASP A 64 -10.65 -6.38 2.95
C ASP A 64 -10.64 -6.50 1.41
N HIS A 65 -9.58 -6.00 0.79
CA HIS A 65 -9.43 -5.99 -0.67
C HIS A 65 -8.50 -7.11 -1.15
N ASP A 66 -7.68 -7.68 -0.27
CA ASP A 66 -6.77 -8.74 -0.64
C ASP A 66 -7.50 -10.00 -1.11
N GLY A 67 -7.00 -10.60 -2.18
CA GLY A 67 -7.60 -11.79 -2.81
C GLY A 67 -8.92 -11.61 -3.57
N VAL A 68 -9.64 -10.48 -3.42
CA VAL A 68 -10.96 -10.29 -4.08
C VAL A 68 -10.89 -9.61 -5.45
N GLN A 69 -9.72 -9.10 -5.85
CA GLN A 69 -9.48 -8.51 -7.18
C GLN A 69 -10.45 -7.37 -7.57
N HIS A 70 -11.00 -6.63 -6.60
CA HIS A 70 -11.98 -5.54 -6.82
C HIS A 70 -11.38 -4.12 -6.80
N GLY A 71 -10.06 -4.00 -6.70
CA GLY A 71 -9.36 -2.73 -6.62
C GLY A 71 -8.65 -2.55 -5.28
N PHE A 72 -7.77 -1.56 -5.22
CA PHE A 72 -7.09 -1.18 -3.99
C PHE A 72 -7.99 -0.34 -3.09
N ALA A 73 -7.62 -0.21 -1.80
CA ALA A 73 -8.32 0.63 -0.85
C ALA A 73 -8.02 2.13 -1.05
N ASN A 74 -8.47 2.70 -2.16
CA ASN A 74 -8.10 4.05 -2.60
C ASN A 74 -8.43 5.15 -1.58
N GLU A 75 -9.54 5.06 -0.84
CA GLU A 75 -9.88 6.05 0.20
C GLU A 75 -8.85 6.04 1.35
N ALA A 76 -8.45 4.86 1.80
CA ALA A 76 -7.45 4.71 2.85
C ALA A 76 -6.05 5.11 2.35
N LEU A 77 -5.72 4.77 1.10
CA LEU A 77 -4.48 5.20 0.44
C LEU A 77 -4.39 6.73 0.35
N ALA A 78 -5.45 7.39 -0.10
CA ALA A 78 -5.50 8.85 -0.22
C ALA A 78 -5.31 9.52 1.14
N MET A 79 -6.02 9.04 2.17
CA MET A 79 -5.87 9.51 3.54
C MET A 79 -4.43 9.37 4.05
N LEU A 80 -3.77 8.23 3.79
CA LEU A 80 -2.38 8.01 4.18
C LEU A 80 -1.42 8.92 3.40
N SER A 81 -1.58 9.00 2.08
CA SER A 81 -0.77 9.82 1.18
C SER A 81 -0.82 11.32 1.54
N GLU A 82 -1.95 11.80 2.05
CA GLU A 82 -2.08 13.19 2.49
C GLU A 82 -1.37 13.51 3.82
N GLN A 83 -1.10 12.50 4.64
CA GLN A 83 -0.53 12.68 5.99
C GLN A 83 0.93 12.25 6.08
N LEU A 84 1.36 11.32 5.24
CA LEU A 84 2.71 10.81 5.20
C LEU A 84 3.60 11.66 4.27
N ASN A 85 4.86 11.81 4.65
CA ASN A 85 5.91 12.47 3.87
C ASN A 85 6.90 11.47 3.27
N ILE A 86 6.62 10.17 3.39
CA ILE A 86 7.40 9.07 2.82
C ILE A 86 6.57 8.32 1.79
N PRO A 87 7.21 7.69 0.78
CA PRO A 87 6.51 6.92 -0.24
C PRO A 87 5.53 5.88 0.33
N LEU A 88 4.40 5.73 -0.37
CA LEU A 88 3.34 4.78 -0.05
C LEU A 88 3.13 3.80 -1.21
N ILE A 89 3.31 2.51 -0.92
CA ILE A 89 3.01 1.42 -1.84
C ILE A 89 1.61 0.86 -1.55
N ALA A 90 0.74 0.90 -2.55
CA ALA A 90 -0.57 0.24 -2.51
C ALA A 90 -0.43 -1.28 -2.70
N SER A 91 -1.07 -2.07 -1.84
CA SER A 91 -1.10 -3.54 -1.92
C SER A 91 -2.48 -4.10 -1.53
N GLY A 92 -2.82 -5.26 -2.08
CA GLY A 92 -4.10 -5.95 -1.87
C GLY A 92 -5.21 -5.46 -2.81
N GLY A 93 -5.73 -6.38 -3.65
CA GLY A 93 -6.96 -6.17 -4.43
C GLY A 93 -6.83 -5.81 -5.91
N ALA A 94 -5.62 -5.70 -6.45
CA ALA A 94 -5.43 -5.54 -7.90
C ALA A 94 -6.08 -6.70 -8.69
N GLY A 95 -6.73 -6.38 -9.81
CA GLY A 95 -7.51 -7.33 -10.62
C GLY A 95 -7.58 -6.97 -12.10
N LYS A 96 -7.62 -5.67 -12.42
CA LYS A 96 -7.56 -5.13 -13.78
C LYS A 96 -6.63 -3.92 -13.82
N MET A 97 -6.20 -3.53 -15.03
CA MET A 97 -5.28 -2.40 -15.23
C MET A 97 -5.82 -1.08 -14.67
N SER A 98 -7.15 -0.85 -14.73
CA SER A 98 -7.76 0.36 -14.17
C SER A 98 -7.56 0.49 -12.66
N HIS A 99 -7.41 -0.62 -11.92
CA HIS A 99 -7.14 -0.57 -10.48
C HIS A 99 -5.81 0.11 -10.18
N PHE A 100 -4.80 -0.09 -11.03
CA PHE A 100 -3.51 0.58 -10.89
C PHE A 100 -3.63 2.07 -11.18
N ARG A 101 -4.34 2.45 -12.25
CA ARG A 101 -4.64 3.85 -12.52
C ARG A 101 -5.33 4.50 -11.33
N ASP A 102 -6.36 3.85 -10.79
CA ASP A 102 -7.13 4.37 -9.66
C ASP A 102 -6.27 4.49 -8.38
N ALA A 103 -5.34 3.56 -8.14
CA ALA A 103 -4.39 3.67 -7.02
C ALA A 103 -3.48 4.90 -7.13
N PHE A 104 -3.01 5.23 -8.34
CA PHE A 104 -2.17 6.41 -8.57
C PHE A 104 -2.99 7.71 -8.59
N SER A 105 -4.15 7.72 -9.23
CA SER A 105 -4.94 8.95 -9.42
C SER A 105 -5.85 9.27 -8.25
N LEU A 106 -6.55 8.27 -7.70
CA LEU A 106 -7.49 8.45 -6.58
C LEU A 106 -6.78 8.17 -5.24
N GLY A 107 -6.06 7.06 -5.16
CA GLY A 107 -5.34 6.66 -3.95
C GLY A 107 -4.07 7.48 -3.70
N ARG A 108 -3.56 8.19 -4.71
CA ARG A 108 -2.32 8.99 -4.63
C ARG A 108 -1.12 8.19 -4.10
N ALA A 109 -1.09 6.88 -4.38
CA ALA A 109 0.04 6.03 -4.02
C ALA A 109 1.24 6.33 -4.94
N ASP A 110 2.46 6.14 -4.43
CA ASP A 110 3.69 6.32 -5.20
C ASP A 110 4.05 5.07 -6.01
N ALA A 111 3.64 3.90 -5.51
CA ALA A 111 3.81 2.62 -6.16
C ALA A 111 2.60 1.71 -5.93
N ALA A 112 2.46 0.69 -6.77
CA ALA A 112 1.43 -0.33 -6.64
C ALA A 112 2.05 -1.72 -6.78
N LEU A 113 1.79 -2.57 -5.78
CA LEU A 113 2.23 -3.95 -5.72
C LEU A 113 1.04 -4.87 -6.01
N ALA A 114 1.27 -5.86 -6.87
CA ALA A 114 0.32 -6.94 -7.12
C ALA A 114 1.09 -8.23 -7.40
N ALA A 115 0.50 -9.37 -7.05
CA ALA A 115 1.12 -10.69 -7.22
C ALA A 115 0.32 -11.58 -8.17
N SER A 116 -0.90 -11.98 -7.79
CA SER A 116 -1.70 -12.97 -8.52
C SER A 116 -1.93 -12.61 -9.99
N VAL A 117 -2.34 -11.38 -10.29
CA VAL A 117 -2.60 -10.91 -11.67
C VAL A 117 -1.39 -10.98 -12.59
N PHE A 118 -0.17 -10.96 -12.04
CA PHE A 118 1.06 -11.11 -12.80
C PHE A 118 1.51 -12.57 -12.85
N HIS A 119 1.41 -13.31 -11.74
CA HIS A 119 1.80 -14.72 -11.67
C HIS A 119 0.95 -15.61 -12.57
N PHE A 120 -0.36 -15.35 -12.66
CA PHE A 120 -1.26 -16.11 -13.53
C PHE A 120 -1.31 -15.58 -14.97
N GLY A 121 -0.62 -14.47 -15.26
CA GLY A 121 -0.52 -13.90 -16.60
C GLY A 121 -1.75 -13.14 -17.06
N ASP A 122 -2.71 -12.85 -16.18
CA ASP A 122 -3.92 -12.07 -16.46
C ASP A 122 -3.59 -10.67 -16.99
N ILE A 123 -2.51 -10.07 -16.46
CA ILE A 123 -1.99 -8.78 -16.86
C ILE A 123 -0.50 -8.90 -17.14
N LYS A 124 -0.05 -8.54 -18.33
CA LYS A 124 1.38 -8.38 -18.59
C LYS A 124 1.85 -7.02 -18.09
N ILE A 125 3.01 -6.98 -17.45
CA ILE A 125 3.62 -5.73 -16.97
C ILE A 125 3.84 -4.72 -18.12
N SER A 126 4.20 -5.20 -19.32
CA SER A 126 4.33 -4.36 -20.52
C SER A 126 3.03 -3.64 -20.86
N ASP A 127 1.92 -4.36 -20.83
CA ASP A 127 0.62 -3.89 -21.27
C ASP A 127 0.04 -2.93 -20.22
N LEU A 128 0.23 -3.26 -18.94
CA LEU A 128 -0.09 -2.37 -17.83
C LEU A 128 0.67 -1.03 -17.96
N LYS A 129 1.97 -1.05 -18.22
CA LYS A 129 2.75 0.18 -18.38
C LYS A 129 2.30 1.00 -19.59
N GLN A 130 1.97 0.35 -20.71
CA GLN A 130 1.41 1.05 -21.87
C GLN A 130 0.04 1.68 -21.55
N TYR A 131 -0.81 0.97 -20.82
CA TYR A 131 -2.09 1.49 -20.35
C TYR A 131 -1.90 2.72 -19.45
N LEU A 132 -1.03 2.63 -18.44
CA LEU A 132 -0.76 3.75 -17.53
C LEU A 132 -0.20 4.98 -18.26
N LYS A 133 0.68 4.79 -19.25
CA LYS A 133 1.15 5.90 -20.10
C LYS A 133 0.01 6.58 -20.86
N LYS A 134 -0.98 5.83 -21.36
CA LYS A 134 -2.18 6.39 -22.03
C LYS A 134 -3.08 7.17 -21.07
N GLU A 135 -3.13 6.77 -19.81
CA GLU A 135 -3.84 7.47 -18.74
C GLU A 135 -3.03 8.66 -18.15
N ASN A 136 -1.93 9.07 -18.80
CA ASN A 136 -1.03 10.14 -18.38
C ASN A 136 -0.30 9.89 -17.04
N ILE A 137 -0.09 8.63 -16.67
CA ILE A 137 0.69 8.24 -15.50
C ILE A 137 2.12 7.92 -15.95
N ILE A 138 3.09 8.61 -15.37
CA ILE A 138 4.51 8.45 -15.70
C ILE A 138 5.00 7.12 -15.12
N VAL A 139 5.39 6.20 -16.00
CA VAL A 139 5.94 4.90 -15.63
C VAL A 139 7.18 4.59 -16.47
N ARG A 140 8.16 3.91 -15.85
CA ARG A 140 9.42 3.52 -16.50
C ARG A 140 9.22 2.40 -17.51
#